data_AF-A0A522RNZ5-F1
#
_entry.id   AF-A0A522RNZ5-F1
#
_cell.length_a   1.000
_cell.length_b   1.000
_cell.length_c   1.000
_cell.angle_alpha   90.00
_cell.angle_beta   90.00
_cell.angle_gamma   90.00
#
_symmetry.space_group_name_H-M   'P 1'
#
loop_
_entity.id
_entity.type
_entity.pdbx_description
1 polymer ?
#
loop_
_entity_poly.entity_id
_entity_poly.type
_entity_poly.pdbx_seq_one_letter_code
_entity_poly.pdbx_strand_id
1 'polypeptide(L)'
;MAAKYPYPLNDILIKSRDAAKGGFDVLSTGEKLAAALVLNRPDWLRDTDYTMAEAIDRVGRDWLAQIPQAARILDEEGLVSRE
;
A
#
# COMPACT_ATOMS: atom_id res chain seq x y z
N MET A 1 -16.56 15.47 9.51
CA MET A 1 -15.47 14.65 10.10
C MET A 1 -14.17 15.11 9.49
N ALA A 2 -13.22 15.62 10.28
CA ALA A 2 -11.90 15.96 9.76
C ALA A 2 -11.15 14.65 9.46
N ALA A 3 -10.67 14.48 8.23
CA ALA A 3 -9.84 13.32 7.90
C ALA A 3 -8.63 13.32 8.84
N LYS A 4 -8.42 12.20 9.55
CA LYS A 4 -7.32 12.01 10.52
C LYS A 4 -5.94 12.20 9.87
N TYR A 5 -5.86 12.13 8.54
CA TYR A 5 -4.65 12.16 7.74
C TYR A 5 -4.84 12.97 6.45
N PRO A 6 -3.77 13.51 5.85
CA PRO A 6 -3.82 14.11 4.51
C PRO A 6 -4.36 13.09 3.49
N TYR A 7 -5.05 13.60 2.46
CA TYR A 7 -5.80 12.80 1.47
C TYR A 7 -5.04 11.55 0.94
N PRO A 8 -3.77 11.63 0.47
CA PRO A 8 -3.06 10.46 -0.04
C PRO A 8 -2.78 9.39 1.03
N LEU A 9 -2.54 9.79 2.28
CA LEU A 9 -2.26 8.83 3.36
C LEU A 9 -3.51 8.06 3.78
N ASN A 10 -4.66 8.74 3.85
CA ASN A 10 -5.90 8.08 4.24
C ASN A 10 -6.35 7.03 3.20
N ASP A 11 -6.22 7.36 1.91
CA ASP A 11 -6.56 6.43 0.84
C ASP A 11 -5.65 5.20 0.85
N ILE A 12 -4.33 5.39 0.99
CA ILE A 12 -3.38 4.27 1.09
C ILE A 12 -3.74 3.33 2.25
N LEU A 13 -4.09 3.88 3.42
CA LEU A 13 -4.48 3.07 4.57
C LEU A 13 -5.76 2.27 4.31
N ILE A 14 -6.78 2.88 3.71
CA ILE A 14 -8.04 2.19 3.40
C ILE A 14 -7.77 1.04 2.42
N LYS A 15 -7.08 1.33 1.31
CA LYS A 15 -6.81 0.34 0.26
C LYS A 15 -5.92 -0.80 0.75
N SER A 16 -4.92 -0.49 1.58
CA SER A 16 -4.04 -1.50 2.17
C SER A 16 -4.79 -2.38 3.17
N ARG A 17 -5.69 -1.83 3.99
CA ARG A 17 -6.54 -2.63 4.89
C ARG A 17 -7.49 -3.55 4.13
N ASP A 18 -8.09 -3.05 3.06
CA ASP A 18 -8.97 -3.86 2.21
C ASP A 18 -8.17 -4.98 1.54
N ALA A 19 -6.98 -4.69 1.02
CA ALA A 19 -6.08 -5.69 0.46
C ALA A 19 -5.70 -6.78 1.47
N ALA A 20 -5.32 -6.40 2.69
CA ALA A 20 -4.96 -7.32 3.77
C ALA A 20 -6.11 -8.27 4.16
N LYS A 21 -7.36 -7.85 3.93
CA LYS A 21 -8.57 -8.66 4.19
C LYS A 21 -9.00 -9.53 3.00
N GLY A 22 -8.23 -9.56 1.92
CA GLY A 22 -8.54 -10.32 0.70
C GLY A 22 -9.16 -9.49 -0.43
N GLY A 23 -9.26 -8.16 -0.27
CA GLY A 23 -9.73 -7.24 -1.30
C GLY A 23 -8.67 -6.81 -2.32
N PHE A 24 -7.55 -7.54 -2.43
CA PHE A 24 -6.44 -7.14 -3.29
C PHE A 24 -6.85 -7.09 -4.77
N ASP A 25 -7.65 -8.04 -5.26
CA ASP A 25 -7.98 -8.16 -6.69
C ASP A 25 -8.82 -7.02 -7.26
N VAL A 26 -9.64 -6.36 -6.43
CA VAL A 26 -10.56 -5.29 -6.85
C VAL A 26 -9.88 -3.91 -6.90
N LEU A 27 -8.62 -3.82 -6.48
CA LEU A 27 -7.84 -2.59 -6.54
C LEU A 27 -7.36 -2.29 -7.97
N SER A 28 -7.25 -1.01 -8.31
CA SER A 28 -6.55 -0.59 -9.52
C SER A 28 -5.06 -0.96 -9.44
N THR A 29 -4.38 -1.03 -10.59
CA THR A 29 -2.95 -1.40 -10.63
C THR A 29 -2.09 -0.52 -9.72
N GLY A 30 -2.32 0.80 -9.69
CA GLY A 30 -1.57 1.70 -8.80
C GLY A 30 -1.84 1.44 -7.31
N GLU A 31 -3.10 1.15 -6.96
CA GLU A 31 -3.48 0.81 -5.58
C GLU A 31 -2.92 -0.55 -5.14
N LYS A 32 -2.90 -1.55 -6.03
CA LYS A 32 -2.27 -2.86 -5.79
C LYS A 32 -0.79 -2.70 -5.45
N LEU A 33 -0.07 -1.92 -6.27
CA LEU A 33 1.36 -1.66 -6.07
C LEU A 33 1.60 -0.90 -4.75
N ALA A 34 0.79 0.11 -4.44
CA ALA A 34 0.91 0.84 -3.19
C ALA A 34 0.63 -0.06 -1.97
N ALA A 35 -0.42 -0.87 -2.00
CA ALA A 35 -0.74 -1.81 -0.93
C ALA A 35 0.36 -2.87 -0.74
N ALA A 36 0.91 -3.40 -1.84
CA ALA A 36 2.01 -4.35 -1.80
C ALA A 36 3.28 -3.75 -1.18
N LEU A 37 3.63 -2.50 -1.52
CA LEU A 37 4.76 -1.80 -0.92
C LEU A 37 4.56 -1.54 0.58
N VAL A 38 3.36 -1.08 0.96
CA VAL A 38 3.03 -0.72 2.35
C VAL A 38 2.94 -1.94 3.26
N LEU A 39 2.36 -3.03 2.78
CA LEU A 39 2.23 -4.29 3.52
C LEU A 39 3.49 -5.16 3.44
N ASN A 40 4.54 -4.69 2.77
CA ASN A 40 5.78 -5.43 2.54
C ASN A 40 5.54 -6.82 1.89
N ARG A 41 4.72 -6.86 0.83
CA ARG A 41 4.36 -8.06 0.07
C ARG A 41 5.04 -8.09 -1.31
N PRO A 42 6.33 -8.45 -1.39
CA PRO A 42 7.03 -8.54 -2.67
C PRO A 42 6.47 -9.64 -3.58
N ASP A 43 5.81 -10.65 -3.01
CA ASP A 43 5.08 -11.68 -3.75
C ASP A 43 3.92 -11.08 -4.56
N TRP A 44 3.18 -10.11 -4.01
CA TRP A 44 2.10 -9.42 -4.73
C TRP A 44 2.59 -8.56 -5.89
N LEU A 45 3.80 -8.01 -5.79
CA LEU A 45 4.45 -7.32 -6.90
C LEU A 45 4.77 -8.31 -8.04
N ARG A 46 5.28 -9.49 -7.69
CA ARG A 46 5.57 -10.55 -8.67
C ARG A 46 4.31 -11.07 -9.35
N ASP A 47 3.23 -11.25 -8.61
CA ASP A 47 1.93 -11.68 -9.15
C ASP A 47 1.32 -10.64 -10.11
N THR A 48 1.70 -9.37 -9.98
CA THR A 48 1.29 -8.30 -10.89
C THR A 48 2.26 -8.08 -12.06
N ASP A 49 3.33 -8.87 -12.16
CA ASP A 49 4.40 -8.76 -13.16
C ASP A 49 5.16 -7.43 -13.11
N TYR A 50 5.25 -6.81 -11.92
CA TYR A 50 6.00 -5.57 -11.70
C TYR A 50 7.25 -5.80 -10.87
N THR A 51 8.36 -5.18 -11.29
CA THR A 51 9.53 -5.03 -10.42
C THR A 51 9.29 -3.96 -9.34
N MET A 52 10.08 -4.01 -8.27
CA MET A 52 10.08 -2.97 -7.24
C MET A 52 10.29 -1.56 -7.83
N ALA A 53 11.19 -1.42 -8.81
CA ALA A 53 11.50 -0.14 -9.43
C ALA A 53 10.33 0.41 -10.24
N GLU A 54 9.66 -0.45 -11.02
CA GLU A 54 8.47 -0.07 -11.78
C GLU A 54 7.28 0.24 -10.87
N ALA A 55 7.14 -0.50 -9.76
CA ALA A 55 6.12 -0.24 -8.76
C ALA A 55 6.28 1.17 -8.16
N ILE A 56 7.51 1.53 -7.79
CA ILE A 56 7.85 2.86 -7.28
C ILE A 56 7.51 3.93 -8.32
N ASP A 57 7.97 3.78 -9.56
CA ASP A 57 7.69 4.76 -10.62
C ASP A 57 6.17 4.92 -10.86
N ARG A 58 5.43 3.81 -10.83
CA ARG A 58 4.00 3.77 -11.14
C ARG A 58 3.08 4.32 -10.05
N VAL A 59 3.44 4.14 -8.77
CA VAL A 59 2.68 4.66 -7.61
C VAL A 59 2.78 6.18 -7.53
N GLY A 60 3.88 6.76 -7.99
CA GLY A 60 4.08 8.20 -8.03
C GLY A 60 4.51 8.81 -6.70
N ARG A 61 5.12 10.00 -6.78
CA ARG A 61 5.88 10.62 -5.67
C ARG A 61 5.01 10.97 -4.45
N ASP A 62 3.79 11.43 -4.67
CA ASP A 62 2.90 11.85 -3.57
C ASP A 62 2.50 10.67 -2.68
N TRP A 63 2.20 9.52 -3.28
CA TRP A 63 1.85 8.30 -2.55
C TRP A 63 3.09 7.66 -1.93
N LEU A 64 4.21 7.58 -2.66
CA LEU A 64 5.49 7.08 -2.15
C LEU A 64 5.93 7.78 -0.86
N ALA A 65 5.76 9.11 -0.78
CA ALA A 65 6.12 9.88 0.40
C ALA A 65 5.34 9.46 1.65
N GLN A 66 4.15 8.86 1.49
CA GLN A 66 3.30 8.40 2.58
C GLN A 66 3.53 6.93 2.95
N ILE A 67 4.17 6.13 2.09
CA ILE A 67 4.36 4.68 2.29
C ILE A 67 5.03 4.37 3.64
N PRO A 68 6.14 5.03 4.05
CA PRO A 68 6.77 4.73 5.34
C PRO A 68 5.84 4.98 6.54
N GLN A 69 5.03 6.04 6.47
CA GLN A 69 4.08 6.37 7.52
C GLN A 69 2.90 5.39 7.53
N ALA A 70 2.35 5.05 6.36
CA ALA A 70 1.27 4.08 6.24
C ALA A 70 1.70 2.69 6.73
N ALA A 71 2.91 2.24 6.36
CA ALA A 71 3.47 0.97 6.80
C ALA A 71 3.60 0.92 8.33
N ARG A 72 4.09 1.99 8.96
CA ARG A 72 4.16 2.07 10.43
C ARG A 72 2.78 1.96 11.09
N ILE A 73 1.79 2.68 10.57
CA ILE A 73 0.41 2.64 11.12
C ILE A 73 -0.16 1.22 11.00
N LEU A 74 0.06 0.54 9.88
CA LEU A 74 -0.47 -0.81 9.65
C LEU A 74 0.32 -1.88 10.40
N ASP A 75 1.62 -1.67 10.65
CA ASP A 75 2.43 -2.50 11.53
C ASP A 75 1.96 -2.40 12.99
N GLU A 76 1.65 -1.18 13.46
CA GLU A 76 1.00 -0.97 14.76
C GLU A 76 -0.38 -1.65 14.86
N GLU A 77 -1.09 -1.79 13.73
CA GLU A 77 -2.34 -2.55 13.62
C GLU A 77 -2.15 -4.06 13.47
N GLY A 78 -0.90 -4.55 13.37
CA GLY A 78 -0.57 -5.97 13.20
C GLY A 78 -0.84 -6.52 11.80
N LEU A 79 -0.95 -5.65 10.79
CA LEU A 79 -1.26 -6.02 9.39
C LEU A 79 -0.02 -6.14 8.50
N VAL A 80 1.16 -5.73 8.98
CA VAL A 80 2.42 -5.86 8.25
C VAL A 80 3.19 -7.08 8.77
N SER A 81 3.50 -8.01 7.88
CA SER A 81 4.36 -9.15 8.21
C SER A 81 5.83 -8.71 8.24
N ARG A 82 6.43 -8.73 9.44
CA ARG A 82 7.89 -8.63 9.62
C ARG A 82 8.47 -10.05 9.60
N GLU A 83 8.52 -10.64 8.41
CA GLU A 83 9.26 -11.89 8.17
C GLU A 83 10.73 -11.60 7.83
#